data_AF-A0AAC9D0P3-F1
#
_entry.id   AF-A0AAC9D0P3-F1
#
_cell.length_a   1.000
_cell.length_b   1.000
_cell.length_c   1.000
_cell.angle_alpha   90.00
_cell.angle_beta   90.00
_cell.angle_gamma   90.00
#
_symmetry.space_group_name_H-M   'P 1'
#
loop_
_entity.id
_entity.type
_entity.pdbx_description
1 polymer ?
#
loop_
_entity_poly.entity_id
_entity_poly.type
_entity_poly.pdbx_seq_one_letter_code
_entity_poly.pdbx_strand_id
1 'polypeptide(L)'
;MNNTLEEYKKAIKIKYEIEKEGEYFDFLHHPSRGKLRDLCWLIFEDNPTQDDLKVFRNLLCVDFDYTQKNKFKNQKDKFRPIETFFKGETDPSNIDAINLAAVIVDFQPRPFKKFNEKCRIEEAKQIKNVVENVTAEIDGSGIEKTVLLKNENEESQEVPKKRNLMLNFKDLFSKKVAQKIYPRKIITIAVGAVAVVSSACLYFVQKKN
;
A
#
# COMPACT_ATOMS: atom_id res chain seq x y z
N MET A 1 6.80 -19.57 13.34
CA MET A 1 7.42 -18.85 12.20
C MET A 1 6.48 -17.72 11.82
N ASN A 2 6.90 -16.46 11.99
CA ASN A 2 6.16 -15.34 11.42
C ASN A 2 6.34 -15.43 9.91
N ASN A 3 5.25 -15.62 9.18
CA ASN A 3 5.33 -15.68 7.73
C ASN A 3 5.30 -14.24 7.22
N THR A 4 6.46 -13.66 6.92
CA THR A 4 6.61 -12.28 6.41
C THR A 4 5.70 -12.01 5.20
N LEU A 5 5.38 -13.05 4.40
CA LEU A 5 4.44 -12.93 3.29
C LEU A 5 3.00 -12.69 3.79
N GLU A 6 2.59 -13.34 4.88
CA GLU A 6 1.27 -13.10 5.49
C GLU A 6 1.17 -11.70 6.08
N GLU A 7 2.25 -11.18 6.66
CA GLU A 7 2.30 -9.80 7.12
C GLU A 7 2.18 -8.82 5.96
N TYR A 8 2.89 -9.08 4.84
CA TYR A 8 2.77 -8.29 3.62
C TYR A 8 1.34 -8.28 3.07
N LYS A 9 0.71 -9.45 2.96
CA LYS A 9 -0.70 -9.57 2.54
C LYS A 9 -1.65 -8.80 3.45
N LYS A 10 -1.49 -8.94 4.78
CA LYS A 10 -2.31 -8.21 5.76
C LYS A 10 -2.12 -6.69 5.64
N ALA A 11 -0.88 -6.24 5.48
CA ALA A 11 -0.55 -4.83 5.30
C ALA A 11 -1.20 -4.23 4.04
N ILE A 12 -1.20 -4.99 2.93
CA ILE A 12 -1.89 -4.57 1.69
C ILE A 12 -3.40 -4.51 1.90
N LYS A 13 -4.01 -5.49 2.59
CA LYS A 13 -5.45 -5.46 2.89
C LYS A 13 -5.83 -4.24 3.72
N ILE A 14 -5.05 -3.92 4.76
CA ILE A 14 -5.27 -2.71 5.57
C ILE A 14 -5.19 -1.45 4.69
N LYS A 15 -4.19 -1.37 3.81
CA LYS A 15 -4.06 -0.24 2.88
C LYS A 15 -5.25 -0.16 1.91
N TYR A 16 -5.71 -1.29 1.38
CA TYR A 16 -6.89 -1.38 0.53
C TYR A 16 -8.15 -0.84 1.23
N GLU A 17 -8.39 -1.21 2.50
CA GLU A 17 -9.55 -0.71 3.27
C GLU A 17 -9.55 0.82 3.45
N ILE A 18 -8.38 1.45 3.42
CA ILE A 18 -8.24 2.91 3.46
C ILE A 18 -8.47 3.50 2.06
N GLU A 19 -7.80 2.95 1.04
CA GLU A 19 -7.84 3.48 -0.33
C GLU A 19 -9.17 3.25 -1.04
N LYS A 20 -9.98 2.26 -0.61
CA LYS A 20 -11.30 2.01 -1.21
C LYS A 20 -12.27 3.18 -1.05
N GLU A 21 -12.06 4.02 -0.03
CA GLU A 21 -12.81 5.26 0.23
C GLU A 21 -12.07 6.51 -0.32
N GLY A 22 -10.97 6.31 -1.04
CA GLY A 22 -10.06 7.36 -1.51
C GLY A 22 -10.31 7.82 -2.95
N GLU A 23 -9.23 8.27 -3.61
CA GLU A 23 -9.27 8.84 -4.97
C GLU A 23 -9.87 7.88 -6.01
N TYR A 24 -9.62 6.58 -5.85
CA TYR A 24 -10.07 5.54 -6.78
C TYR A 24 -11.32 4.79 -6.29
N PHE A 25 -12.18 5.44 -5.50
CA PHE A 25 -13.42 4.87 -4.97
C PHE A 25 -14.24 4.11 -6.01
N ASP A 26 -14.46 4.70 -7.19
CA ASP A 26 -15.24 4.10 -8.28
C ASP A 26 -14.73 2.72 -8.72
N PHE A 27 -13.42 2.50 -8.59
CA PHE A 27 -12.74 1.25 -8.95
C PHE A 27 -12.65 0.28 -7.77
N LEU A 28 -12.41 0.79 -6.56
CA LEU A 28 -12.03 0.00 -5.38
C LEU A 28 -13.18 -0.33 -4.42
N HIS A 29 -14.24 0.48 -4.31
CA HIS A 29 -15.36 0.21 -3.39
C HIS A 29 -16.11 -1.08 -3.75
N HIS A 30 -16.30 -1.33 -5.05
CA HIS A 30 -16.84 -2.58 -5.57
C HIS A 30 -15.95 -3.09 -6.70
N PRO A 31 -14.82 -3.75 -6.37
CA PRO A 31 -13.82 -4.10 -7.35
C PRO A 31 -14.34 -5.23 -8.23
N SER A 32 -14.12 -5.07 -9.53
CA SER A 32 -14.31 -6.13 -10.52
C SER A 32 -13.02 -6.28 -11.32
N ARG A 33 -12.82 -7.45 -11.96
CA ARG A 33 -11.64 -7.68 -12.80
C ARG A 33 -11.41 -6.59 -13.84
N GLY A 34 -12.51 -6.08 -14.43
CA GLY A 34 -12.45 -4.99 -15.40
C GLY A 34 -12.02 -3.67 -14.76
N LYS A 35 -12.61 -3.33 -13.61
CA LYS A 35 -12.26 -2.11 -12.86
C LYS A 35 -10.80 -2.13 -12.39
N LEU A 36 -10.34 -3.24 -11.83
CA LEU A 36 -8.95 -3.39 -11.38
C LEU A 36 -7.95 -3.34 -12.54
N ARG A 37 -8.30 -3.93 -13.68
CA ARG A 37 -7.53 -3.80 -14.92
C ARG A 37 -7.43 -2.34 -15.33
N ASP A 38 -8.55 -1.64 -15.44
CA ASP A 38 -8.58 -0.25 -15.93
C ASP A 38 -7.87 0.71 -14.95
N LEU A 39 -8.00 0.48 -13.64
CA LEU A 39 -7.25 1.20 -12.62
C LEU A 39 -5.74 0.93 -12.71
N CYS A 40 -5.34 -0.34 -12.90
CA CYS A 40 -3.94 -0.68 -13.12
C CYS A 40 -3.37 0.08 -14.32
N TRP A 41 -4.10 0.15 -15.44
CA TRP A 41 -3.66 0.95 -16.58
C TRP A 41 -3.42 2.42 -16.21
N LEU A 42 -4.37 3.04 -15.49
CA LEU A 42 -4.27 4.44 -15.08
C LEU A 42 -3.04 4.70 -14.18
N ILE A 43 -2.76 3.81 -13.23
CA ILE A 43 -1.60 3.91 -12.34
C ILE A 43 -0.29 3.80 -13.13
N PHE A 44 -0.22 2.92 -14.12
CA PHE A 44 0.97 2.75 -14.94
C PHE A 44 1.12 3.83 -16.03
N GLU A 45 0.04 4.55 -16.36
CA GLU A 45 0.16 5.75 -17.17
C GLU A 45 0.86 6.89 -16.40
N ASP A 46 0.68 6.96 -15.08
CA ASP A 46 1.23 8.01 -14.20
C ASP A 46 2.57 7.64 -13.56
N ASN A 47 3.64 7.65 -14.36
CA ASN A 47 5.04 7.52 -13.93
C ASN A 47 5.34 6.34 -12.96
N PRO A 48 5.22 5.08 -13.41
CA PRO A 48 5.50 3.91 -12.60
C PRO A 48 7.00 3.81 -12.26
N THR A 49 7.32 3.24 -11.10
CA THR A 49 8.72 2.94 -10.79
C THR A 49 9.22 1.75 -11.62
N GLN A 50 10.54 1.62 -11.75
CA GLN A 50 11.16 0.48 -12.45
C GLN A 50 10.78 -0.87 -11.84
N ASP A 51 10.51 -0.93 -10.53
CA ASP A 51 10.04 -2.17 -9.91
C ASP A 51 8.56 -2.41 -10.18
N ASP A 52 7.74 -1.36 -10.22
CA ASP A 52 6.33 -1.49 -10.61
C ASP A 52 6.23 -2.04 -12.05
N LEU A 53 7.06 -1.55 -12.98
CA LEU A 53 7.13 -2.07 -14.36
C LEU A 53 7.50 -3.56 -14.42
N LYS A 54 8.42 -4.02 -13.57
CA LYS A 54 8.75 -5.44 -13.46
C LYS A 54 7.58 -6.25 -12.92
N VAL A 55 6.88 -5.75 -11.89
CA VAL A 55 5.69 -6.40 -11.34
C VAL A 55 4.60 -6.55 -12.40
N PHE A 56 4.37 -5.50 -13.21
CA PHE A 56 3.45 -5.54 -14.33
C PHE A 56 3.81 -6.63 -15.33
N ARG A 57 5.08 -6.64 -15.80
CA ARG A 57 5.59 -7.63 -16.74
C ARG A 57 5.45 -9.04 -16.20
N ASN A 58 5.76 -9.27 -14.93
CA ASN A 58 5.71 -10.61 -14.33
C ASN A 58 4.29 -11.20 -14.33
N LEU A 59 3.27 -10.41 -13.97
CA LEU A 59 1.89 -10.94 -13.91
C LEU A 59 1.25 -11.07 -15.30
N LEU A 60 1.46 -10.07 -16.16
CA LEU A 60 0.75 -9.93 -17.44
C LEU A 60 1.54 -10.51 -18.62
N CYS A 61 2.81 -10.87 -18.40
CA CYS A 61 3.75 -11.39 -19.39
C CYS A 61 3.94 -10.45 -20.61
N VAL A 62 3.71 -9.15 -20.42
CA VAL A 62 3.86 -8.12 -21.45
C VAL A 62 4.55 -6.90 -20.85
N ASP A 63 5.41 -6.26 -21.64
CA ASP A 63 5.98 -4.98 -21.26
C ASP A 63 4.91 -3.87 -21.35
N PHE A 64 4.98 -2.91 -20.44
CA PHE A 64 4.07 -1.78 -20.46
C PHE A 64 4.42 -0.85 -21.63
N ASP A 65 3.46 -0.67 -22.53
CA ASP A 65 3.56 0.20 -23.68
C ASP A 65 2.23 0.92 -23.88
N TYR A 66 2.26 2.26 -23.79
CA TYR A 66 1.12 3.15 -23.96
C TYR A 66 0.36 2.91 -25.26
N THR A 67 1.03 2.45 -26.32
CA THR A 67 0.41 2.18 -27.63
C THR A 67 -0.38 0.86 -27.64
N GLN A 68 -0.15 -0.03 -26.67
CA GLN A 68 -0.69 -1.39 -26.65
C GLN A 68 -1.91 -1.57 -25.72
N LYS A 69 -2.65 -0.48 -25.45
CA LYS A 69 -3.86 -0.50 -24.60
C LYS A 69 -4.86 -1.58 -24.98
N ASN A 70 -5.01 -1.87 -26.28
CA ASN A 70 -5.91 -2.92 -26.75
C ASN A 70 -5.46 -4.34 -26.35
N LYS A 71 -4.15 -4.62 -26.30
CA LYS A 71 -3.64 -5.92 -25.83
C LYS A 71 -3.91 -6.09 -24.34
N PHE A 72 -3.80 -5.00 -23.58
CA PHE A 72 -4.06 -4.99 -22.15
C PHE A 72 -5.53 -5.28 -21.80
N LYS A 73 -6.50 -4.83 -22.64
CA LYS A 73 -7.92 -5.14 -22.44
C LYS A 73 -8.20 -6.64 -22.32
N ASN A 74 -7.44 -7.48 -23.02
CA ASN A 74 -7.60 -8.94 -23.01
C ASN A 74 -7.05 -9.61 -21.73
N GLN A 75 -6.28 -8.90 -20.90
CA GLN A 75 -5.66 -9.46 -19.69
C GLN A 75 -6.60 -9.48 -18.46
N LYS A 76 -7.92 -9.29 -18.66
CA LYS A 76 -8.91 -9.20 -17.57
C LYS A 76 -8.83 -10.38 -16.59
N ASP A 77 -8.61 -11.60 -17.07
CA ASP A 77 -8.60 -12.79 -16.22
C ASP A 77 -7.40 -12.85 -15.25
N LYS A 78 -6.29 -12.17 -15.58
CA LYS A 78 -5.12 -12.06 -14.70
C LYS A 78 -5.40 -11.30 -13.41
N PHE A 79 -6.47 -10.50 -13.38
CA PHE A 79 -6.89 -9.73 -12.21
C PHE A 79 -7.83 -10.51 -11.27
N ARG A 80 -8.26 -11.73 -11.63
CA ARG A 80 -9.11 -12.55 -10.76
C ARG A 80 -8.50 -12.77 -9.37
N PRO A 81 -7.21 -13.15 -9.21
CA PRO A 81 -6.63 -13.37 -7.88
C PRO A 81 -6.57 -12.09 -7.03
N ILE A 82 -6.48 -10.92 -7.67
CA ILE A 82 -6.44 -9.62 -6.99
C ILE A 82 -7.85 -9.23 -6.52
N GLU A 83 -8.84 -9.42 -7.39
CA GLU A 83 -10.26 -9.21 -7.05
C GLU A 83 -10.66 -10.03 -5.81
N THR A 84 -10.43 -11.34 -5.85
CA THR A 84 -10.83 -12.24 -4.77
C THR A 84 -10.00 -12.00 -3.50
N PHE A 85 -8.77 -11.52 -3.63
CA PHE A 85 -7.93 -11.09 -2.51
C PHE A 85 -8.48 -9.85 -1.81
N PHE A 86 -8.85 -8.80 -2.55
CA PHE A 86 -9.43 -7.58 -2.00
C PHE A 86 -10.82 -7.79 -1.41
N LYS A 87 -11.62 -8.68 -2.00
CA LYS A 87 -12.92 -9.09 -1.42
C LYS A 87 -12.79 -10.00 -0.19
N GLY A 88 -11.58 -10.49 0.10
CA GLY A 88 -11.34 -11.42 1.21
C GLY A 88 -11.85 -12.84 0.96
N GLU A 89 -12.24 -13.17 -0.27
CA GLU A 89 -12.76 -14.49 -0.66
C GLU A 89 -11.64 -15.54 -0.70
N THR A 90 -10.45 -15.16 -1.12
CA THR A 90 -9.31 -16.06 -1.26
C THR A 90 -8.02 -15.44 -0.75
N ASP A 91 -7.08 -16.30 -0.35
CA ASP A 91 -5.70 -15.92 -0.12
C ASP A 91 -4.80 -16.42 -1.26
N PRO A 92 -4.37 -15.55 -2.20
CA PRO A 92 -3.60 -15.97 -3.36
C PRO A 92 -2.20 -16.42 -2.96
N SER A 93 -1.73 -17.54 -3.53
CA SER A 93 -0.33 -17.97 -3.41
C SER A 93 0.58 -17.32 -4.45
N ASN A 94 0.01 -16.69 -5.48
CA ASN A 94 0.75 -16.04 -6.56
C ASN A 94 1.34 -14.70 -6.07
N ILE A 95 2.66 -14.67 -5.87
CA ILE A 95 3.40 -13.49 -5.40
C ILE A 95 3.28 -12.31 -6.37
N ASP A 96 3.24 -12.55 -7.68
CA ASP A 96 3.12 -11.47 -8.68
C ASP A 96 1.75 -10.80 -8.58
N ALA A 97 0.69 -11.56 -8.30
CA ALA A 97 -0.64 -10.99 -8.07
C ALA A 97 -0.68 -10.16 -6.79
N ILE A 98 -0.03 -10.63 -5.70
CA ILE A 98 0.07 -9.87 -4.45
C ILE A 98 0.89 -8.59 -4.65
N ASN A 99 2.00 -8.67 -5.39
CA ASN A 99 2.80 -7.50 -5.70
C ASN A 99 2.02 -6.49 -6.54
N LEU A 100 1.26 -6.93 -7.55
CA LEU A 100 0.44 -6.00 -8.32
C LEU A 100 -0.70 -5.41 -7.47
N ALA A 101 -1.27 -6.18 -6.55
CA ALA A 101 -2.23 -5.66 -5.57
C ALA A 101 -1.61 -4.53 -4.73
N ALA A 102 -0.35 -4.69 -4.30
CA ALA A 102 0.38 -3.64 -3.59
C ALA A 102 0.60 -2.37 -4.45
N VAL A 103 0.82 -2.51 -5.76
CA VAL A 103 0.90 -1.38 -6.68
C VAL A 103 -0.45 -0.65 -6.78
N ILE A 104 -1.55 -1.40 -6.96
CA ILE A 104 -2.90 -0.85 -7.13
C ILE A 104 -3.33 0.04 -5.94
N VAL A 105 -2.91 -0.30 -4.72
CA VAL A 105 -3.25 0.46 -3.51
C VAL A 105 -2.12 1.37 -3.00
N ASP A 106 -1.11 1.63 -3.83
CA ASP A 106 0.11 2.37 -3.47
C ASP A 106 0.74 1.95 -2.12
N PHE A 107 0.77 0.64 -1.82
CA PHE A 107 1.42 0.13 -0.62
C PHE A 107 2.94 0.15 -0.77
N GLN A 108 3.66 0.68 0.23
CA GLN A 108 5.12 0.73 0.27
C GLN A 108 5.63 0.14 1.60
N PRO A 109 6.75 -0.61 1.61
CA PRO A 109 7.61 -0.95 0.46
C PRO A 109 7.03 -2.06 -0.43
N ARG A 110 7.20 -1.92 -1.75
CA ARG A 110 6.87 -2.95 -2.76
C ARG A 110 8.00 -3.07 -3.79
N PRO A 111 8.22 -4.23 -4.43
CA PRO A 111 7.55 -5.53 -4.25
C PRO A 111 7.98 -6.27 -2.98
N PHE A 112 7.43 -7.46 -2.73
CA PHE A 112 7.67 -8.28 -1.53
C PHE A 112 9.15 -8.45 -1.17
N LYS A 113 10.05 -8.57 -2.15
CA LYS A 113 11.50 -8.66 -1.90
C LYS A 113 12.02 -7.47 -1.08
N LYS A 114 11.60 -6.24 -1.41
CA LYS A 114 11.97 -5.02 -0.69
C LYS A 114 11.32 -4.94 0.68
N PHE A 115 10.07 -5.39 0.78
CA PHE A 115 9.38 -5.49 2.07
C PHE A 115 10.11 -6.43 3.03
N ASN A 116 10.43 -7.63 2.57
CA ASN A 116 11.15 -8.62 3.35
C ASN A 116 12.54 -8.12 3.79
N GLU A 117 13.27 -7.46 2.90
CA GLU A 117 14.55 -6.84 3.25
C GLU A 117 14.40 -5.75 4.33
N LYS A 118 13.38 -4.89 4.21
CA LYS A 118 13.09 -3.86 5.21
C LYS A 118 12.75 -4.48 6.57
N CYS A 119 11.90 -5.51 6.61
CA CYS A 119 11.56 -6.23 7.84
C CYS A 119 12.81 -6.79 8.52
N ARG A 120 13.70 -7.46 7.77
CA ARG A 120 14.96 -8.03 8.31
C ARG A 120 15.90 -6.95 8.87
N ILE A 121 15.98 -5.80 8.20
CA ILE A 121 16.80 -4.67 8.68
C ILE A 121 16.21 -4.09 9.97
N GLU A 122 14.88 -3.95 10.04
CA GLU A 122 14.19 -3.44 11.23
C GLU A 122 14.31 -4.40 12.43
N GLU A 123 14.23 -5.70 12.20
CA GLU A 123 14.49 -6.73 13.22
C GLU A 123 15.94 -6.64 13.73
N ALA A 124 16.92 -6.55 12.81
CA ALA A 124 18.32 -6.42 13.19
C ALA A 124 18.62 -5.13 13.98
N LYS A 125 17.95 -4.01 13.66
CA LYS A 125 18.07 -2.76 14.41
C LYS A 125 17.47 -2.88 15.81
N GLN A 126 16.31 -3.52 15.95
CA GLN A 126 15.69 -3.75 17.26
C GLN A 126 16.58 -4.62 18.15
N ILE A 127 17.16 -5.70 17.61
CA ILE A 127 18.09 -6.56 18.35
C ILE A 127 19.32 -5.75 18.79
N LYS A 128 19.91 -4.94 17.92
CA LYS A 128 21.05 -4.07 18.28
C LYS A 128 20.70 -3.10 19.40
N ASN A 129 19.56 -2.40 19.30
CA ASN A 129 19.13 -1.45 20.32
C ASN A 129 18.85 -2.16 21.66
N VAL A 130 18.27 -3.36 21.65
CA VAL A 130 18.06 -4.14 22.88
C VAL A 130 19.39 -4.56 23.50
N VAL A 131 20.35 -5.03 22.69
CA VAL A 131 21.69 -5.40 23.18
C VAL A 131 22.42 -4.17 23.75
N GLU A 132 22.36 -3.02 23.07
CA GLU A 132 23.01 -1.78 23.49
C GLU A 132 22.42 -1.23 24.80
N ASN A 133 21.09 -1.25 24.94
CA ASN A 133 20.40 -0.87 26.19
C ASN A 133 20.73 -1.84 27.32
N VAL A 134 20.77 -3.15 27.07
CA VAL A 134 21.16 -4.15 28.08
C VAL A 134 22.63 -3.95 28.50
N THR A 135 23.54 -3.65 27.57
CA THR A 135 24.94 -3.37 27.93
C THR A 135 25.11 -2.06 28.72
N ALA A 136 24.31 -1.03 28.42
CA ALA A 136 24.34 0.24 29.15
C ALA A 136 23.75 0.13 30.57
N GLU A 137 22.78 -0.76 30.79
CA GLU A 137 22.23 -1.06 32.12
C GLU A 137 23.18 -1.91 32.98
N ILE A 138 24.00 -2.77 32.36
CA ILE A 138 24.99 -3.60 33.05
C ILE A 138 26.19 -2.76 33.55
N ASP A 139 26.60 -1.72 32.81
CA ASP A 139 27.68 -0.81 33.23
C ASP A 139 27.31 0.09 34.44
N GLY A 140 26.04 0.09 34.87
CA GLY A 140 25.56 0.75 36.10
C GLY A 140 25.61 -0.12 37.37
N SER A 141 25.82 -1.43 37.23
CA SER A 141 25.87 -2.38 38.35
C SER A 141 27.01 -3.35 38.12
N GLY A 142 28.19 -3.02 38.65
CA GLY A 142 29.33 -3.93 38.60
C GLY A 142 28.97 -5.31 39.17
N ILE A 143 29.10 -6.35 38.34
CA ILE A 143 29.74 -7.63 38.65
C ILE A 143 29.94 -8.44 37.36
N GLU A 144 31.19 -8.89 37.23
CA GLU A 144 31.83 -9.96 36.45
C GLU A 144 31.40 -10.37 35.03
N LYS A 145 32.43 -10.26 34.19
CA LYS A 145 32.64 -10.75 32.84
C LYS A 145 32.92 -12.26 32.83
N THR A 146 31.93 -13.06 32.46
CA THR A 146 32.06 -14.47 32.02
C THR A 146 30.77 -14.77 31.24
N VAL A 147 30.75 -15.11 29.95
CA VAL A 147 31.52 -16.10 29.21
C VAL A 147 31.44 -15.76 27.72
N LEU A 148 32.56 -15.84 27.01
CA LEU A 148 32.64 -15.89 25.56
C LEU A 148 32.76 -17.36 25.12
N LEU A 149 32.14 -17.67 23.98
CA LEU A 149 32.27 -18.88 23.12
C LEU A 149 31.39 -20.07 23.54
N LYS A 150 30.66 -20.77 22.65
CA LYS A 150 30.96 -21.13 21.26
C LYS A 150 29.68 -21.65 20.55
N ASN A 151 29.72 -21.66 19.22
CA ASN A 151 28.70 -22.19 18.32
C ASN A 151 28.66 -23.74 18.23
N GLU A 152 27.55 -24.23 17.66
CA GLU A 152 27.29 -25.51 16.95
C GLU A 152 26.57 -26.67 17.69
N ASN A 153 25.33 -26.88 17.22
CA ASN A 153 24.60 -28.13 16.88
C ASN A 153 23.96 -29.05 17.95
N GLU A 154 22.77 -29.52 17.55
CA GLU A 154 21.91 -30.64 17.98
C GLU A 154 20.92 -30.49 19.16
N GLU A 155 19.66 -30.32 18.75
CA GLU A 155 18.41 -30.95 19.21
C GLU A 155 18.22 -31.29 20.70
N SER A 156 17.31 -30.54 21.34
CA SER A 156 16.31 -31.11 22.26
C SER A 156 15.18 -30.10 22.50
N GLN A 157 13.95 -30.60 22.43
CA GLN A 157 12.74 -29.87 22.76
C GLN A 157 12.74 -29.50 24.25
N GLU A 158 12.55 -28.22 24.58
CA GLU A 158 11.59 -27.79 25.60
C GLU A 158 11.36 -26.27 25.51
N VAL A 159 10.08 -25.90 25.50
CA VAL A 159 9.58 -24.53 25.31
C VAL A 159 9.61 -23.78 26.65
N PRO A 160 9.99 -22.49 26.64
CA PRO A 160 9.31 -21.53 27.49
C PRO A 160 8.61 -20.43 26.68
N LYS A 161 7.39 -20.15 27.16
CA LYS A 161 6.36 -19.28 26.63
C LYS A 161 6.83 -17.84 26.35
N LYS A 162 6.60 -17.42 25.10
CA LYS A 162 5.72 -16.31 24.70
C LYS A 162 5.90 -14.98 25.47
N ARG A 163 6.53 -13.99 24.82
CA ARG A 163 6.19 -12.57 25.01
C ARG A 163 6.40 -11.74 23.74
N ASN A 164 5.27 -11.50 23.06
CA ASN A 164 4.91 -10.34 22.25
C ASN A 164 5.97 -9.72 21.32
N LEU A 165 6.17 -10.34 20.15
CA LEU A 165 6.73 -9.68 18.98
C LEU A 165 5.56 -9.23 18.07
N MET A 166 4.66 -8.39 18.60
CA MET A 166 3.78 -7.60 17.74
C MET A 166 4.64 -6.48 17.19
N LEU A 167 5.25 -6.70 16.02
CA LEU A 167 5.75 -5.61 15.20
C LEU A 167 4.58 -4.63 15.02
N ASN A 168 4.72 -3.43 15.59
CA ASN A 168 3.74 -2.36 15.43
C ASN A 168 3.84 -1.84 13.99
N PHE A 169 3.30 -2.61 13.04
CA PHE A 169 3.07 -2.15 11.67
C PHE A 169 2.29 -0.83 11.64
N LYS A 170 1.51 -0.54 12.69
CA LYS A 170 0.92 0.78 12.93
C LYS A 170 1.93 1.91 12.73
N ASP A 171 3.17 1.81 13.20
CA ASP A 171 4.17 2.88 13.06
C ASP A 171 4.64 3.13 11.63
N LEU A 172 4.60 2.09 10.77
CA LEU A 172 4.80 2.23 9.32
C LEU A 172 3.64 2.97 8.66
N PHE A 173 2.41 2.77 9.14
CA PHE A 173 1.20 3.42 8.62
C PHE A 173 0.95 4.82 9.21
N SER A 174 1.43 5.10 10.43
CA SER A 174 1.22 6.38 11.12
C SER A 174 1.96 7.56 10.48
N LYS A 175 3.06 7.31 9.75
CA LYS A 175 3.93 8.38 9.22
C LYS A 175 3.55 8.91 7.84
N LYS A 176 2.55 8.35 7.15
CA LYS A 176 2.21 8.73 5.76
C LYS A 176 0.75 9.16 5.56
N VAL A 177 0.14 9.75 6.59
CA VAL A 177 -1.14 10.49 6.45
C VAL A 177 -0.83 11.99 6.35
N ALA A 178 -0.07 12.35 5.31
CA ALA A 178 -0.13 13.69 4.74
C ALA A 178 -0.76 13.48 3.38
N GLN A 179 -2.01 13.92 3.22
CA GLN A 179 -2.73 13.85 1.95
C GLN A 179 -1.88 14.51 0.87
N LYS A 180 -1.22 13.69 0.04
CA LYS A 180 -0.50 14.18 -1.13
C LYS A 180 -1.55 14.42 -2.21
N ILE A 181 -2.19 15.59 -2.12
CA ILE A 181 -2.99 16.16 -3.19
C ILE A 181 -2.04 16.37 -4.36
N TYR A 182 -2.09 15.50 -5.37
CA TYR A 182 -1.41 15.75 -6.63
C TYR A 182 -2.08 16.96 -7.31
N PRO A 183 -1.32 17.97 -7.77
CA PRO A 183 -1.93 19.14 -8.40
C PRO A 183 -2.47 18.75 -9.78
N ARG A 184 -3.79 18.54 -9.89
CA ARG A 184 -4.48 18.59 -11.18
C ARG A 184 -4.34 20.00 -11.76
N LYS A 185 -3.86 20.10 -13.00
CA LYS A 185 -3.90 21.33 -13.79
C LYS A 185 -5.35 21.81 -13.85
N ILE A 186 -5.66 22.91 -13.15
CA ILE A 186 -6.96 23.58 -13.23
C ILE A 186 -7.01 24.23 -14.62
N ILE A 187 -7.78 23.64 -15.54
CA ILE A 187 -8.20 24.35 -16.75
C ILE A 187 -9.32 25.28 -16.30
N THR A 188 -8.96 26.55 -16.05
CA THR A 188 -9.91 27.61 -15.72
C THR A 188 -10.81 27.86 -16.92
N ILE A 189 -12.01 27.28 -16.92
CA ILE A 189 -13.06 27.65 -17.87
C ILE A 189 -13.66 28.95 -17.33
N ALA A 190 -13.38 30.07 -18.01
CA ALA A 190 -13.99 31.36 -17.73
C ALA A 190 -15.49 31.28 -18.05
N VAL A 191 -16.31 30.95 -17.05
CA VAL A 191 -17.76 31.08 -17.14
C VAL A 191 -18.08 32.57 -16.99
N GLY A 192 -18.36 33.21 -18.12
CA GLY A 192 -18.83 34.59 -18.17
C GLY A 192 -20.09 34.74 -17.31
N ALA A 193 -20.03 35.67 -16.37
CA ALA A 193 -21.16 36.08 -15.55
C ALA A 193 -22.24 36.70 -16.45
N VAL A 194 -23.26 35.93 -16.82
CA VAL A 194 -24.52 36.49 -17.31
C VAL A 194 -25.29 36.95 -16.08
N ALA A 195 -25.24 38.25 -15.84
CA ALA A 195 -25.97 38.92 -14.78
C ALA A 195 -27.47 38.68 -14.92
N VAL A 196 -28.06 38.01 -13.93
CA VAL A 196 -29.52 37.96 -13.74
C VAL A 196 -29.95 39.33 -13.24
N VAL A 197 -30.25 40.23 -14.17
CA VAL A 197 -30.84 41.53 -13.86
C VAL A 197 -32.36 41.42 -13.90
N SER A 198 -32.96 41.47 -12.71
CA SER A 198 -34.21 42.17 -12.43
C SER A 198 -35.51 41.64 -13.07
N SER A 199 -36.10 40.60 -12.48
CA SER A 199 -37.57 40.39 -12.53
C SER A 199 -38.32 41.13 -11.40
N ALA A 200 -37.59 41.69 -10.41
CA ALA A 200 -38.19 42.41 -9.28
C ALA A 200 -38.62 43.86 -9.62
N CYS A 201 -38.16 44.45 -10.73
CA CYS A 201 -38.58 45.81 -11.11
C CYS A 201 -39.97 45.90 -11.76
N LEU A 202 -40.61 44.78 -12.12
CA LEU A 202 -41.99 44.81 -12.63
C LEU A 202 -43.04 44.84 -11.52
N TYR A 203 -42.69 44.53 -10.27
CA TYR A 203 -43.67 44.47 -9.17
C TYR A 203 -43.93 45.82 -8.49
N PHE A 204 -43.04 46.80 -8.63
CA PHE A 204 -43.16 48.10 -7.97
C PHE A 204 -43.76 49.22 -8.84
N VAL A 205 -43.93 49.00 -10.15
CA VAL A 205 -44.48 50.02 -11.06
C VAL A 205 -46.01 49.95 -11.19
N GLN A 206 -46.66 48.85 -10.78
CA GLN A 206 -48.11 48.67 -10.97
C GLN A 206 -49.01 48.94 -9.74
N LYS A 207 -48.46 49.32 -8.58
CA LYS A 207 -49.29 49.58 -7.36
C LYS A 207 -49.29 51.04 -6.89
N LYS A 208 -49.07 51.98 -7.81
CA LYS A 208 -49.32 53.40 -7.55
C LYS A 208 -49.97 54.04 -8.76
N ASN A 209 -51.23 53.68 -8.98
CA ASN A 209 -52.28 54.48 -9.61
C ASN A 209 -53.63 53.90 -9.19
#